data_AF-A0A661D1M5-F1
#
_entry.id   AF-A0A661D1M5-F1
#
_cell.length_a   1.000
_cell.length_b   1.000
_cell.length_c   1.000
_cell.angle_alpha   90.00
_cell.angle_beta   90.00
_cell.angle_gamma   90.00
#
_symmetry.space_group_name_H-M   'P 1'
#
loop_
_entity.id
_entity.type
_entity.pdbx_description
1 polymer ?
#
loop_
_entity_poly.entity_id
_entity_poly.type
_entity_poly.pdbx_seq_one_letter_code
_entity_poly.pdbx_strand_id
1 'polypeptide(L)'
;PDSQQTNVVTLPSAAGNTYLTLAVEGCSAQNVKTKTETDAGGIPDGAYDFPQGLIEFELPACESATVTVYMHGVTDADNRTYRKYGPTTPGDNDTMDWYTLPATFGTAIVGGKTVATASFTLTDNQLGDDTGKDGLIVDIGGAAKPACLIYAVHDGGLNNSQFITINPTKYFEVRPLGDKHVAFDIEALAMNSKGDMYGSSGNDAKKGHPNGHLYQVNRSTGKVTSIGDICFNDTQGVKVCGMEVSALTFRPDNTLWGWAEGYGLITVNLSKPGESSLVYPSDILVEDITWNETGERLYGIAKKDLWRYDGTSLKTCTLSCEVEALESLPDDVRIAYGKPKGHDLLMYSCHNSQGVTIRALEADANTCNNVDEIRIYAPKYNDIEGIVWVCDISGN
;
A
#
# COMPACT_ATOMS: atom_id res chain seq x y z
N PRO A 1 33.07 -3.78 25.75
CA PRO A 1 33.09 -3.98 24.28
C PRO A 1 32.30 -5.24 23.95
N ASP A 2 31.57 -5.25 22.84
CA ASP A 2 30.76 -6.41 22.43
C ASP A 2 31.60 -7.70 22.35
N SER A 3 32.89 -7.57 22.00
CA SER A 3 33.87 -8.68 22.02
C SER A 3 34.10 -9.34 23.39
N GLN A 4 33.57 -8.75 24.47
CA GLN A 4 33.62 -9.30 25.83
C GLN A 4 32.27 -9.88 26.28
N GLN A 5 31.24 -9.83 25.43
CA GLN A 5 29.89 -10.29 25.71
C GLN A 5 29.53 -11.38 24.71
N THR A 6 29.52 -12.64 25.15
CA THR A 6 29.25 -13.80 24.28
C THR A 6 27.84 -13.82 23.69
N ASN A 7 26.98 -12.94 24.17
CA ASN A 7 25.57 -12.83 23.83
C ASN A 7 25.22 -11.51 23.12
N VAL A 8 26.23 -10.72 22.72
CA VAL A 8 26.04 -9.46 21.99
C VAL A 8 26.88 -9.47 20.73
N VAL A 9 26.27 -9.18 19.58
CA VAL A 9 26.94 -9.11 18.28
C VAL A 9 26.49 -7.87 17.54
N THR A 10 27.44 -7.04 17.09
CA THR A 10 27.17 -5.87 16.25
C THR A 10 27.75 -6.06 14.86
N LEU A 11 26.93 -5.84 13.84
CA LEU A 11 27.30 -5.99 12.43
C LEU A 11 26.86 -4.74 11.63
N PRO A 12 27.57 -4.39 10.55
CA PRO A 12 27.06 -3.42 9.58
C PRO A 12 25.70 -3.88 9.05
N SER A 13 24.77 -2.94 8.90
CA SER A 13 23.48 -3.19 8.24
C SER A 13 23.70 -3.56 6.77
N ALA A 14 22.93 -4.52 6.26
CA ALA A 14 22.98 -4.90 4.84
C ALA A 14 22.27 -3.89 3.91
N ALA A 15 21.37 -3.06 4.45
CA ALA A 15 20.57 -2.11 3.66
C ALA A 15 21.02 -0.64 3.79
N GLY A 16 22.04 -0.35 4.61
CA GLY A 16 22.47 1.03 4.80
C GLY A 16 23.81 1.20 5.51
N ASN A 17 24.23 2.46 5.66
CA ASN A 17 25.49 2.85 6.30
C ASN A 17 25.41 2.89 7.83
N THR A 18 24.65 1.96 8.42
CA THR A 18 24.41 1.87 9.87
C THR A 18 24.78 0.50 10.42
N TYR A 19 24.43 0.22 11.66
CA TYR A 19 24.73 -1.05 12.34
C TYR A 19 23.47 -1.63 12.97
N LEU A 20 23.42 -2.96 13.03
CA LEU A 20 22.48 -3.70 13.87
C LEU A 20 23.26 -4.36 15.01
N THR A 21 22.75 -4.25 16.23
CA THR A 21 23.24 -5.04 17.37
C THR A 21 22.19 -6.05 17.79
N LEU A 22 22.56 -7.32 17.85
CA LEU A 22 21.80 -8.39 18.48
C LEU A 22 22.27 -8.53 19.93
N ALA A 23 21.34 -8.52 20.88
CA ALA A 23 21.59 -8.96 22.25
C ALA A 23 20.64 -10.11 22.57
N VAL A 24 21.17 -11.18 23.17
CA VAL A 24 20.41 -12.38 23.51
C VAL A 24 20.53 -12.65 25.01
N GLU A 25 19.43 -12.97 25.67
CA GLU A 25 19.40 -13.43 27.06
C GLU A 25 18.87 -14.87 27.12
N GLY A 26 19.55 -15.71 27.91
CA GLY A 26 19.23 -17.13 28.08
C GLY A 26 20.11 -18.08 27.26
N CYS A 27 20.59 -17.64 26.09
CA CYS A 27 21.36 -18.47 25.16
C CYS A 27 22.53 -17.69 24.53
N SER A 28 23.40 -18.39 23.79
CA SER A 28 24.49 -17.78 23.01
C SER A 28 24.11 -17.71 21.54
N ALA A 29 24.33 -16.55 20.92
CA ALA A 29 24.11 -16.36 19.48
C ALA A 29 25.30 -16.87 18.66
N GLN A 30 25.02 -17.55 17.56
CA GLN A 30 26.00 -18.01 16.58
C GLN A 30 25.54 -17.64 15.17
N ASN A 31 26.48 -17.71 14.22
CA ASN A 31 26.23 -17.51 12.79
C ASN A 31 25.45 -16.22 12.45
N VAL A 32 25.65 -15.16 13.24
CA VAL A 32 24.93 -13.90 13.08
C VAL A 32 25.35 -13.21 11.78
N LYS A 33 24.38 -12.83 10.96
CA LYS A 33 24.59 -12.12 9.69
C LYS A 33 23.54 -11.03 9.52
N THR A 34 23.87 -9.99 8.77
CA THR A 34 22.86 -9.05 8.25
C THR A 34 22.55 -9.39 6.81
N LYS A 35 21.29 -9.28 6.40
CA LYS A 35 20.82 -9.62 5.05
C LYS A 35 19.92 -8.54 4.47
N THR A 36 19.95 -8.39 3.16
CA THR A 36 18.84 -7.73 2.45
C THR A 36 17.65 -8.69 2.35
N GLU A 37 16.47 -8.19 1.99
CA GLU A 37 15.31 -9.04 1.72
C GLU A 37 15.61 -10.12 0.67
N THR A 38 16.33 -9.73 -0.40
CA THR A 38 16.71 -10.65 -1.48
C THR A 38 17.68 -11.74 -0.99
N ASP A 39 18.62 -11.41 -0.11
CA ASP A 39 19.59 -12.38 0.43
C ASP A 39 18.97 -13.34 1.44
N ALA A 40 17.81 -13.02 2.00
CA ALA A 40 17.07 -13.88 2.90
C ALA A 40 16.45 -15.11 2.21
N GLY A 41 16.55 -15.20 0.88
CA GLY A 41 16.02 -16.33 0.10
C GLY A 41 14.51 -16.29 -0.09
N GLY A 42 13.84 -15.25 0.43
CA GLY A 42 12.41 -15.02 0.25
C GLY A 42 12.07 -14.14 -0.95
N ILE A 43 10.80 -14.21 -1.34
CA ILE A 43 10.17 -13.17 -2.17
C ILE A 43 10.17 -11.89 -1.31
N PRO A 44 10.62 -10.71 -1.80
CA PRO A 44 10.62 -9.48 -0.98
C PRO A 44 9.24 -9.18 -0.37
N ASP A 45 9.19 -8.61 0.84
CA ASP A 45 7.92 -8.24 1.47
C ASP A 45 7.37 -7.01 0.75
N GLY A 46 6.52 -7.25 -0.24
CA GLY A 46 6.01 -6.18 -1.10
C GLY A 46 5.25 -5.08 -0.34
N ALA A 47 4.87 -5.27 0.92
CA ALA A 47 4.14 -4.31 1.74
C ALA A 47 5.02 -3.54 2.73
N TYR A 48 6.28 -3.93 2.92
CA TYR A 48 7.17 -3.35 3.93
C TYR A 48 8.56 -3.06 3.38
N ASP A 49 9.15 -1.96 3.82
CA ASP A 49 10.56 -1.68 3.61
C ASP A 49 11.36 -2.03 4.86
N PHE A 50 12.63 -2.42 4.66
CA PHE A 50 13.58 -2.75 5.72
C PHE A 50 14.77 -1.79 5.69
N PRO A 51 14.63 -0.53 6.17
CA PRO A 51 15.69 0.47 6.04
C PRO A 51 16.99 0.11 6.78
N GLN A 52 16.93 -0.84 7.73
CA GLN A 52 18.07 -1.37 8.47
C GLN A 52 18.46 -2.79 8.01
N GLY A 53 17.75 -3.38 7.05
CA GLY A 53 17.91 -4.77 6.64
C GLY A 53 17.36 -5.76 7.67
N LEU A 54 17.72 -7.02 7.48
CA LEU A 54 17.36 -8.16 8.34
C LEU A 54 18.59 -8.61 9.13
N ILE A 55 18.36 -9.30 10.25
CA ILE A 55 19.37 -10.02 11.00
C ILE A 55 19.02 -11.50 11.03
N GLU A 56 19.96 -12.34 10.60
CA GLU A 56 19.91 -13.80 10.70
C GLU A 56 20.79 -14.24 11.88
N PHE A 57 20.34 -15.19 12.69
CA PHE A 57 21.15 -15.79 13.76
C PHE A 57 20.65 -17.19 14.14
N GLU A 58 21.53 -17.93 14.82
CA GLU A 58 21.27 -19.26 15.37
C GLU A 58 21.47 -19.26 16.89
N LEU A 59 20.56 -19.90 17.64
CA LEU A 59 20.69 -20.13 19.08
C LEU A 59 20.75 -21.64 19.34
N PRO A 60 21.94 -22.27 19.30
CA PRO A 60 22.07 -23.70 19.52
C PRO A 60 21.94 -24.07 21.00
N ALA A 61 21.41 -25.26 21.26
CA ALA A 61 21.13 -25.79 22.59
C ALA A 61 20.26 -24.83 23.43
N CYS A 62 19.23 -24.27 22.79
CA CYS A 62 18.40 -23.22 23.35
C CYS A 62 16.92 -23.62 23.35
N GLU A 63 16.31 -23.72 24.54
CA GLU A 63 14.86 -23.95 24.65
C GLU A 63 14.07 -22.65 24.48
N SER A 64 14.60 -21.53 25.01
CA SER A 64 14.00 -20.21 24.88
C SER A 64 15.02 -19.11 25.14
N ALA A 65 14.87 -17.98 24.44
CA ALA A 65 15.69 -16.79 24.64
C ALA A 65 14.87 -15.52 24.48
N THR A 66 15.29 -14.46 25.17
CA THR A 66 14.85 -13.09 24.88
C THR A 66 15.87 -12.44 23.96
N VAL A 67 15.39 -11.87 22.86
CA VAL A 67 16.20 -11.22 21.83
C VAL A 67 15.85 -9.74 21.82
N THR A 68 16.88 -8.89 21.81
CA THR A 68 16.76 -7.46 21.58
C THR A 68 17.64 -7.05 20.39
N VAL A 69 17.02 -6.45 19.38
CA VAL A 69 17.71 -5.87 18.23
C VAL A 69 17.79 -4.35 18.41
N TYR A 70 18.99 -3.78 18.35
CA TYR A 70 19.24 -2.34 18.38
C TYR A 70 19.52 -1.83 16.96
N MET A 71 18.79 -0.79 16.56
CA MET A 71 18.82 -0.20 15.22
C MET A 71 19.61 1.12 15.24
N HIS A 72 20.94 1.04 15.10
CA HIS A 72 21.79 2.24 15.22
C HIS A 72 21.46 3.28 14.14
N GLY A 73 21.45 4.55 14.53
CA GLY A 73 21.07 5.65 13.63
C GLY A 73 19.56 5.86 13.49
N VAL A 74 18.74 5.04 14.15
CA VAL A 74 17.30 5.24 14.29
C VAL A 74 16.99 5.70 15.71
N THR A 75 16.29 6.82 15.85
CA THR A 75 16.01 7.44 17.16
C THR A 75 14.59 7.20 17.67
N ASP A 76 13.67 6.82 16.79
CA ASP A 76 12.27 6.49 17.09
C ASP A 76 11.95 5.03 16.79
N ALA A 77 11.05 4.46 17.58
CA ALA A 77 10.56 3.10 17.38
C ALA A 77 9.18 3.07 16.72
N ASP A 78 8.66 4.26 16.36
CA ASP A 78 7.29 4.46 15.92
C ASP A 78 7.07 3.90 14.51
N ASN A 79 5.84 3.46 14.25
CA ASN A 79 5.39 2.91 12.98
C ASN A 79 6.30 1.79 12.45
N ARG A 80 6.71 0.90 13.35
CA ARG A 80 7.54 -0.26 13.03
C ARG A 80 6.84 -1.53 13.46
N THR A 81 7.08 -2.58 12.70
CA THR A 81 6.72 -3.95 13.04
C THR A 81 7.94 -4.83 12.82
N TYR A 82 8.08 -5.90 13.60
CA TYR A 82 9.12 -6.88 13.33
C TYR A 82 8.57 -7.89 12.33
N ARG A 83 9.11 -7.89 11.11
CA ARG A 83 8.70 -8.80 10.04
C ARG A 83 9.77 -9.88 9.89
N LYS A 84 9.30 -11.10 9.67
CA LYS A 84 10.12 -12.29 9.52
C LYS A 84 9.68 -13.05 8.26
N TYR A 85 10.66 -13.55 7.53
CA TYR A 85 10.43 -14.53 6.47
C TYR A 85 10.85 -15.90 6.98
N GLY A 86 9.90 -16.83 7.05
CA GLY A 86 10.15 -18.17 7.56
C GLY A 86 8.87 -18.98 7.62
N PRO A 87 8.94 -20.25 8.03
CA PRO A 87 7.74 -21.06 8.19
C PRO A 87 6.87 -20.52 9.34
N THR A 88 5.55 -20.51 9.12
CA THR A 88 4.57 -20.24 10.18
C THR A 88 4.30 -21.47 11.04
N THR A 89 4.63 -22.66 10.52
CA THR A 89 4.72 -23.93 11.27
C THR A 89 6.19 -24.35 11.33
N PRO A 90 6.88 -24.23 12.47
CA PRO A 90 8.33 -24.46 12.57
C PRO A 90 8.77 -25.82 11.99
N GLY A 91 9.80 -25.81 11.15
CA GLY A 91 10.30 -26.98 10.43
C GLY A 91 9.50 -27.41 9.18
N ASP A 92 8.42 -26.71 8.83
CA ASP A 92 7.60 -26.99 7.63
C ASP A 92 7.74 -25.91 6.55
N ASN A 93 8.57 -26.20 5.55
CA ASN A 93 8.86 -25.29 4.44
C ASN A 93 7.64 -24.96 3.57
N ASP A 94 6.58 -25.77 3.58
CA ASP A 94 5.36 -25.49 2.81
C ASP A 94 4.57 -24.32 3.42
N THR A 95 4.94 -23.87 4.62
CA THR A 95 4.31 -22.76 5.34
C THR A 95 5.15 -21.47 5.36
N MET A 96 6.20 -21.39 4.54
CA MET A 96 7.05 -20.20 4.46
C MET A 96 6.29 -18.99 3.90
N ASP A 97 6.25 -17.91 4.67
CA ASP A 97 5.67 -16.63 4.26
C ASP A 97 6.27 -15.48 5.10
N TRP A 98 5.95 -14.25 4.72
CA TRP A 98 6.20 -13.07 5.54
C TRP A 98 5.11 -12.91 6.60
N TYR A 99 5.51 -12.90 7.87
CA TYR A 99 4.60 -12.65 8.98
C TYR A 99 5.15 -11.64 9.98
N THR A 100 4.23 -11.11 10.81
CA THR A 100 4.59 -10.23 11.91
C THR A 100 4.92 -11.10 13.12
N LEU A 101 6.16 -10.99 13.59
CA LEU A 101 6.55 -11.56 14.87
C LEU A 101 6.19 -10.55 15.97
N PRO A 102 5.44 -10.94 17.01
CA PRO A 102 5.12 -10.04 18.11
C PRO A 102 6.40 -9.53 18.80
N ALA A 103 6.66 -8.22 18.70
CA ALA A 103 7.82 -7.57 19.29
C ALA A 103 7.41 -6.29 20.02
N THR A 104 8.11 -5.99 21.11
CA THR A 104 7.98 -4.72 21.83
C THR A 104 9.01 -3.74 21.28
N PHE A 105 8.53 -2.66 20.69
CA PHE A 105 9.35 -1.56 20.20
C PHE A 105 9.61 -0.53 21.31
N GLY A 106 10.81 0.02 21.34
CA GLY A 106 11.25 0.98 22.36
C GLY A 106 12.51 1.73 21.97
N THR A 107 13.09 2.46 22.91
CA THR A 107 14.38 3.12 22.72
C THR A 107 15.32 2.84 23.88
N ALA A 108 16.62 2.87 23.61
CA ALA A 108 17.69 2.71 24.59
C ALA A 108 18.80 3.74 24.37
N ILE A 109 19.59 4.02 25.40
CA ILE A 109 20.79 4.87 25.29
C ILE A 109 22.03 3.99 25.15
N VAL A 110 22.69 4.03 23.99
CA VAL A 110 23.93 3.31 23.71
C VAL A 110 25.02 4.31 23.36
N GLY A 111 26.09 4.35 24.16
CA GLY A 111 27.18 5.31 23.96
C GLY A 111 26.74 6.77 23.99
N GLY A 112 25.72 7.11 24.79
CA GLY A 112 25.16 8.46 24.89
C GLY A 112 24.22 8.85 23.73
N LYS A 113 23.90 7.93 22.83
CA LYS A 113 22.96 8.15 21.72
C LYS A 113 21.68 7.35 21.95
N THR A 114 20.54 7.94 21.63
CA THR A 114 19.27 7.22 21.57
C THR A 114 19.25 6.29 20.36
N VAL A 115 18.85 5.05 20.56
CA VAL A 115 18.78 3.99 19.56
C VAL A 115 17.44 3.28 19.69
N ALA A 116 16.72 3.07 18.59
CA ALA A 116 15.50 2.28 18.58
C ALA A 116 15.79 0.80 18.81
N THR A 117 14.88 0.11 19.49
CA THR A 117 15.00 -1.31 19.83
C THR A 117 13.74 -2.09 19.47
N ALA A 118 13.89 -3.35 19.09
CA ALA A 118 12.80 -4.34 19.03
C ALA A 118 13.16 -5.52 19.94
N SER A 119 12.27 -5.89 20.87
CA SER A 119 12.48 -7.00 21.80
C SER A 119 11.38 -8.06 21.71
N PHE A 120 11.74 -9.34 21.66
CA PHE A 120 10.81 -10.46 21.54
C PHE A 120 11.40 -11.73 22.19
N THR A 121 10.56 -12.74 22.38
CA THR A 121 10.98 -14.04 22.92
C THR A 121 10.82 -15.10 21.85
N LEU A 122 11.84 -15.93 21.70
CA LEU A 122 11.81 -17.13 20.86
C LEU A 122 11.80 -18.37 21.75
N THR A 123 11.16 -19.44 21.26
CA THR A 123 11.10 -20.76 21.90
C THR A 123 11.24 -21.82 20.82
N ASP A 124 12.03 -22.86 21.09
CA ASP A 124 12.24 -23.98 20.17
C ASP A 124 10.90 -24.58 19.72
N ASN A 125 10.73 -24.76 18.40
CA ASN A 125 9.54 -25.29 17.77
C ASN A 125 8.27 -24.45 18.05
N GLN A 126 8.40 -23.12 18.14
CA GLN A 126 7.29 -22.16 18.18
C GLN A 126 7.45 -21.09 17.10
N LEU A 127 6.39 -20.30 16.83
CA LEU A 127 6.43 -19.22 15.84
C LEU A 127 7.62 -18.28 16.09
N GLY A 128 8.39 -17.99 15.03
CA GLY A 128 9.65 -17.25 15.12
C GLY A 128 10.89 -18.14 14.99
N ASP A 129 10.75 -19.45 15.19
CA ASP A 129 11.78 -20.44 14.91
C ASP A 129 11.57 -21.08 13.52
N ASP A 130 12.61 -21.06 12.68
CA ASP A 130 12.55 -21.67 11.35
C ASP A 130 12.70 -23.20 11.39
N THR A 131 13.22 -23.76 12.48
CA THR A 131 13.46 -25.21 12.65
C THR A 131 12.36 -25.89 13.47
N GLY A 132 12.28 -27.22 13.36
CA GLY A 132 11.39 -28.01 14.20
C GLY A 132 12.01 -28.24 15.58
N LYS A 133 11.40 -29.08 16.42
CA LYS A 133 11.93 -29.41 17.75
C LYS A 133 13.26 -30.16 17.69
N ASP A 134 14.36 -29.43 17.72
CA ASP A 134 15.72 -29.97 17.61
C ASP A 134 16.74 -29.27 18.55
N GLY A 135 16.28 -28.34 19.39
CA GLY A 135 17.12 -27.59 20.32
C GLY A 135 17.97 -26.51 19.64
N LEU A 136 17.72 -26.19 18.38
CA LEU A 136 18.27 -25.07 17.63
C LEU A 136 17.12 -24.11 17.32
N ILE A 137 17.31 -22.82 17.63
CA ILE A 137 16.42 -21.77 17.15
C ILE A 137 17.11 -21.04 16.01
N VAL A 138 16.45 -20.92 14.86
CA VAL A 138 16.93 -20.12 13.73
C VAL A 138 15.95 -18.97 13.47
N ASP A 139 16.46 -17.74 13.46
CA ASP A 139 15.67 -16.56 13.11
C ASP A 139 16.31 -15.75 11.98
N ILE A 140 15.45 -15.20 11.12
CA ILE A 140 15.79 -14.17 10.14
C ILE A 140 14.65 -13.16 10.05
N GLY A 141 14.87 -11.96 10.57
CA GLY A 141 13.86 -10.92 10.60
C GLY A 141 14.45 -9.53 10.76
N GLY A 142 13.58 -8.53 10.74
CA GLY A 142 14.01 -7.15 10.91
C GLY A 142 12.86 -6.22 11.23
N ALA A 143 13.21 -5.08 11.81
CA ALA A 143 12.27 -3.99 11.98
C ALA A 143 11.96 -3.36 10.62
N ALA A 144 10.71 -3.52 10.21
CA ALA A 144 10.21 -3.01 8.95
C ALA A 144 9.31 -1.79 9.18
N LYS A 145 9.21 -0.93 8.17
CA LYS A 145 8.19 0.13 8.08
C LYS A 145 7.25 -0.20 6.91
N PRO A 146 5.96 0.16 6.97
CA PRO A 146 5.10 0.08 5.79
C PRO A 146 5.79 0.74 4.59
N ALA A 147 5.83 0.06 3.45
CA ALA A 147 6.44 0.61 2.25
C ALA A 147 5.56 1.76 1.71
N CYS A 148 6.20 2.82 1.23
CA CYS A 148 5.53 3.88 0.49
C CYS A 148 5.31 3.38 -0.94
N LEU A 149 4.08 3.04 -1.27
CA LEU A 149 3.72 2.38 -2.51
C LEU A 149 2.58 3.11 -3.20
N ILE A 150 2.65 3.07 -4.51
CA ILE A 150 1.51 3.35 -5.37
C ILE A 150 0.91 2.00 -5.73
N TYR A 151 -0.39 1.84 -5.48
CA TYR A 151 -1.17 0.72 -5.96
C TYR A 151 -1.96 1.20 -7.17
N ALA A 152 -2.06 0.33 -8.18
CA ALA A 152 -2.87 0.62 -9.34
C ALA A 152 -3.58 -0.64 -9.82
N VAL A 153 -4.67 -0.45 -10.56
CA VAL A 153 -5.35 -1.51 -11.30
C VAL A 153 -5.21 -1.26 -12.79
N HIS A 154 -4.74 -2.28 -13.50
CA HIS A 154 -4.68 -2.29 -14.95
C HIS A 154 -5.84 -3.12 -15.49
N ASP A 155 -6.68 -2.57 -16.37
CA ASP A 155 -7.58 -3.39 -17.16
C ASP A 155 -6.86 -3.96 -18.40
N GLY A 156 -6.63 -5.27 -18.35
CA GLY A 156 -6.08 -6.04 -19.45
C GLY A 156 -7.13 -6.31 -20.52
N GLY A 157 -7.42 -5.30 -21.33
CA GLY A 157 -8.13 -5.42 -22.60
C GLY A 157 -9.59 -4.98 -22.58
N LEU A 158 -10.47 -5.71 -21.91
CA LEU A 158 -11.90 -5.34 -21.81
C LEU A 158 -12.48 -5.61 -20.42
N ASN A 159 -11.80 -6.39 -19.56
CA ASN A 159 -12.36 -6.85 -18.28
C ASN A 159 -11.42 -7.72 -17.43
N ASN A 160 -10.11 -7.76 -17.72
CA ASN A 160 -9.17 -8.57 -16.95
C ASN A 160 -8.29 -7.69 -16.07
N SER A 161 -8.65 -7.54 -14.81
CA SER A 161 -7.95 -6.65 -13.91
C SER A 161 -6.67 -7.27 -13.35
N GLN A 162 -5.56 -6.55 -13.45
CA GLN A 162 -4.32 -6.87 -12.77
C GLN A 162 -3.96 -5.73 -11.82
N PHE A 163 -3.94 -6.02 -10.52
CA PHE A 163 -3.35 -5.09 -9.57
C PHE A 163 -1.83 -5.08 -9.70
N ILE A 164 -1.24 -3.90 -9.53
CA ILE A 164 0.21 -3.70 -9.51
C ILE A 164 0.60 -2.83 -8.33
N THR A 165 1.84 -2.98 -7.89
CA THR A 165 2.51 -2.01 -7.03
C THR A 165 3.61 -1.31 -7.81
N ILE A 166 3.81 -0.03 -7.50
CA ILE A 166 4.90 0.78 -8.02
C ILE A 166 5.63 1.34 -6.81
N ASN A 167 6.92 1.05 -6.71
CA ASN A 167 7.73 1.47 -5.58
C ASN A 167 8.54 2.74 -5.93
N PRO A 168 8.10 3.95 -5.51
CA PRO A 168 8.80 5.20 -5.78
C PRO A 168 10.21 5.27 -5.19
N THR A 169 10.51 4.51 -4.12
CA THR A 169 11.84 4.50 -3.49
C THR A 169 12.81 3.52 -4.17
N LYS A 170 12.29 2.57 -4.95
CA LYS A 170 13.06 1.58 -5.73
C LYS A 170 12.96 1.86 -7.23
N TYR A 171 13.27 3.10 -7.65
CA TYR A 171 13.27 3.55 -9.05
C TYR A 171 11.95 3.28 -9.80
N PHE A 172 10.82 3.42 -9.11
CA PHE A 172 9.49 3.13 -9.66
C PHE A 172 9.36 1.70 -10.19
N GLU A 173 10.00 0.74 -9.52
CA GLU A 173 9.85 -0.68 -9.83
C GLU A 173 8.38 -1.08 -9.81
N VAL A 174 7.91 -1.67 -10.92
CA VAL A 174 6.53 -2.16 -11.07
C VAL A 174 6.50 -3.67 -10.86
N ARG A 175 5.62 -4.13 -9.96
CA ARG A 175 5.40 -5.55 -9.71
C ARG A 175 3.91 -5.90 -9.80
N PRO A 176 3.54 -7.06 -10.35
CA PRO A 176 2.18 -7.55 -10.20
C PRO A 176 1.90 -7.78 -8.71
N LEU A 177 0.71 -7.36 -8.27
CA LEU A 177 0.18 -7.66 -6.95
C LEU A 177 -0.79 -8.82 -7.09
N GLY A 178 -0.28 -10.04 -6.90
CA GLY A 178 -1.06 -11.26 -7.03
C GLY A 178 -1.40 -11.66 -8.46
N ASP A 179 -2.31 -12.62 -8.56
CA ASP A 179 -2.82 -13.15 -9.82
C ASP A 179 -3.75 -12.15 -10.52
N LYS A 180 -3.87 -12.33 -11.84
CA LYS A 180 -4.82 -11.60 -12.68
C LYS A 180 -6.25 -12.05 -12.39
N HIS A 181 -7.16 -11.09 -12.22
CA HIS A 181 -8.59 -11.31 -12.02
C HIS A 181 -9.33 -11.30 -13.35
N VAL A 182 -9.57 -12.50 -13.89
CA VAL A 182 -10.20 -12.68 -15.21
C VAL A 182 -11.68 -12.29 -15.14
N ALA A 183 -12.13 -11.43 -16.06
CA ALA A 183 -13.52 -11.00 -16.21
C ALA A 183 -14.13 -10.21 -15.04
N PHE A 184 -13.31 -9.67 -14.14
CA PHE A 184 -13.78 -8.86 -13.01
C PHE A 184 -14.08 -7.41 -13.37
N ASP A 185 -13.40 -6.86 -14.40
CA ASP A 185 -13.67 -5.50 -14.89
C ASP A 185 -13.55 -4.44 -13.79
N ILE A 186 -12.52 -4.51 -12.96
CA ILE A 186 -12.28 -3.54 -11.89
C ILE A 186 -11.71 -2.27 -12.50
N GLU A 187 -12.51 -1.20 -12.43
CA GLU A 187 -12.19 0.12 -12.96
C GLU A 187 -11.60 1.01 -11.87
N ALA A 188 -12.22 1.07 -10.70
CA ALA A 188 -11.76 1.99 -9.66
C ALA A 188 -10.90 1.33 -8.58
N LEU A 189 -10.07 2.15 -7.91
CA LEU A 189 -9.33 1.77 -6.71
C LEU A 189 -9.37 2.90 -5.67
N ALA A 190 -9.66 2.58 -4.42
CA ALA A 190 -9.61 3.54 -3.31
C ALA A 190 -9.03 2.90 -2.06
N MET A 191 -8.39 3.71 -1.20
CA MET A 191 -7.84 3.24 0.06
C MET A 191 -8.19 4.18 1.21
N ASN A 192 -8.60 3.61 2.34
CA ASN A 192 -8.95 4.39 3.53
C ASN A 192 -7.69 4.71 4.38
N SER A 193 -7.84 5.55 5.41
CA SER A 193 -6.71 5.97 6.26
C SER A 193 -6.11 4.84 7.11
N LYS A 194 -6.80 3.69 7.22
CA LYS A 194 -6.32 2.48 7.91
C LYS A 194 -5.62 1.51 6.95
N GLY A 195 -5.65 1.81 5.67
CA GLY A 195 -5.09 0.97 4.65
C GLY A 195 -5.99 -0.17 4.15
N ASP A 196 -7.28 -0.14 4.40
CA ASP A 196 -8.20 -1.04 3.69
C ASP A 196 -8.37 -0.54 2.26
N MET A 197 -8.13 -1.41 1.28
CA MET A 197 -8.20 -1.09 -0.14
C MET A 197 -9.47 -1.70 -0.74
N TYR A 198 -10.11 -0.96 -1.65
CA TYR A 198 -11.38 -1.31 -2.27
C TYR A 198 -11.33 -1.01 -3.76
N GLY A 199 -12.01 -1.82 -4.56
CA GLY A 199 -12.24 -1.54 -5.98
C GLY A 199 -13.69 -1.76 -6.37
N SER A 200 -14.11 -1.14 -7.46
CA SER A 200 -15.45 -1.36 -8.04
C SER A 200 -15.36 -1.87 -9.47
N SER A 201 -16.34 -2.68 -9.86
CA SER A 201 -16.44 -3.16 -11.23
C SER A 201 -17.20 -2.21 -12.17
N GLY A 202 -16.78 -2.21 -13.42
CA GLY A 202 -17.38 -1.56 -14.57
C GLY A 202 -18.60 -2.29 -15.11
N ASN A 203 -18.87 -2.09 -16.40
CA ASN A 203 -20.04 -2.62 -17.10
C ASN A 203 -19.77 -3.86 -17.99
N ASP A 204 -18.51 -4.27 -18.10
CA ASP A 204 -18.01 -5.33 -18.96
C ASP A 204 -17.58 -6.61 -18.20
N ALA A 205 -17.86 -6.67 -16.89
CA ALA A 205 -17.69 -7.86 -16.07
C ALA A 205 -18.46 -9.05 -16.66
N LYS A 206 -17.84 -10.23 -16.66
CA LYS A 206 -18.43 -11.44 -17.29
C LYS A 206 -18.53 -12.60 -16.30
N LYS A 207 -19.37 -13.57 -16.69
CA LYS A 207 -19.62 -14.89 -16.05
C LYS A 207 -19.18 -15.01 -14.57
N GLY A 208 -20.12 -14.75 -13.67
CA GLY A 208 -19.92 -14.94 -12.23
C GLY A 208 -19.47 -13.68 -11.49
N HIS A 209 -19.20 -12.59 -12.22
CA HIS A 209 -18.84 -11.29 -11.68
C HIS A 209 -19.93 -10.26 -12.01
N PRO A 210 -20.50 -9.58 -11.00
CA PRO A 210 -21.47 -8.50 -11.20
C PRO A 210 -20.81 -7.18 -11.61
N ASN A 211 -21.53 -6.40 -12.43
CA ASN A 211 -21.23 -5.00 -12.75
C ASN A 211 -21.54 -4.10 -11.55
N GLY A 212 -20.86 -2.96 -11.41
CA GLY A 212 -21.18 -2.00 -10.36
C GLY A 212 -21.07 -2.57 -8.95
N HIS A 213 -20.08 -3.42 -8.72
CA HIS A 213 -19.94 -4.21 -7.51
C HIS A 213 -18.72 -3.80 -6.72
N LEU A 214 -18.84 -3.76 -5.39
CA LEU A 214 -17.74 -3.40 -4.51
C LEU A 214 -16.96 -4.64 -4.04
N TYR A 215 -15.64 -4.55 -4.14
CA TYR A 215 -14.71 -5.57 -3.65
C TYR A 215 -13.76 -4.96 -2.60
N GLN A 216 -13.40 -5.75 -1.58
CA GLN A 216 -12.21 -5.48 -0.77
C GLN A 216 -11.00 -6.10 -1.46
N VAL A 217 -9.91 -5.35 -1.60
CA VAL A 217 -8.67 -5.82 -2.20
C VAL A 217 -7.61 -5.99 -1.12
N ASN A 218 -7.00 -7.17 -1.06
CA ASN A 218 -5.89 -7.42 -0.14
C ASN A 218 -4.61 -6.78 -0.69
N ARG A 219 -4.10 -5.75 0.01
CA ARG A 219 -2.90 -4.99 -0.37
C ARG A 219 -1.60 -5.79 -0.51
N SER A 220 -1.52 -7.00 0.05
CA SER A 220 -0.30 -7.82 0.05
C SER A 220 -0.35 -8.91 -1.01
N THR A 221 -1.54 -9.36 -1.37
CA THR A 221 -1.75 -10.52 -2.26
C THR A 221 -2.55 -10.21 -3.51
N GLY A 222 -3.15 -9.02 -3.61
CA GLY A 222 -4.05 -8.62 -4.70
C GLY A 222 -5.38 -9.36 -4.72
N LYS A 223 -5.62 -10.29 -3.79
CA LYS A 223 -6.84 -11.07 -3.72
C LYS A 223 -8.04 -10.15 -3.47
N VAL A 224 -9.11 -10.37 -4.23
CA VAL A 224 -10.37 -9.65 -4.07
C VAL A 224 -11.39 -10.46 -3.28
N THR A 225 -12.16 -9.78 -2.43
CA THR A 225 -13.27 -10.34 -1.66
C THR A 225 -14.52 -9.53 -1.96
N SER A 226 -15.56 -10.20 -2.48
CA SER A 226 -16.85 -9.57 -2.78
C SER A 226 -17.49 -8.99 -1.51
N ILE A 227 -17.97 -7.75 -1.60
CA ILE A 227 -18.72 -7.08 -0.53
C ILE A 227 -20.21 -6.99 -0.89
N GLY A 228 -20.54 -6.53 -2.10
CA GLY A 228 -21.92 -6.38 -2.53
C GLY A 228 -22.12 -5.40 -3.69
N ASP A 229 -23.28 -5.49 -4.35
CA ASP A 229 -23.67 -4.61 -5.43
C ASP A 229 -23.90 -3.18 -4.92
N ILE A 230 -23.31 -2.19 -5.57
CA ILE A 230 -23.53 -0.79 -5.25
C ILE A 230 -24.90 -0.40 -5.81
N CYS A 231 -25.80 0.04 -4.92
CA CYS A 231 -27.12 0.50 -5.34
C CYS A 231 -27.55 1.76 -4.62
N PHE A 232 -28.19 2.67 -5.33
CA PHE A 232 -28.71 3.95 -4.82
C PHE A 232 -30.05 4.27 -5.46
N ASN A 233 -30.76 5.29 -4.95
CA ASN A 233 -31.97 5.79 -5.61
C ASN A 233 -31.59 6.98 -6.50
N ASP A 234 -32.12 7.01 -7.72
CA ASP A 234 -31.98 8.15 -8.63
C ASP A 234 -32.81 9.36 -8.17
N THR A 235 -32.81 10.44 -8.95
CA THR A 235 -33.58 11.66 -8.65
C THR A 235 -35.09 11.47 -8.65
N GLN A 236 -35.59 10.35 -9.18
CA GLN A 236 -36.98 9.94 -9.24
C GLN A 236 -37.33 8.94 -8.13
N GLY A 237 -36.37 8.56 -7.29
CA GLY A 237 -36.54 7.57 -6.22
C GLY A 237 -36.52 6.12 -6.72
N VAL A 238 -36.12 5.87 -7.97
CA VAL A 238 -36.00 4.53 -8.54
C VAL A 238 -34.67 3.92 -8.12
N LYS A 239 -34.71 2.66 -7.67
CA LYS A 239 -33.52 1.92 -7.27
C LYS A 239 -32.67 1.56 -8.49
N VAL A 240 -31.44 2.03 -8.52
CA VAL A 240 -30.41 1.74 -9.51
C VAL A 240 -29.40 0.78 -8.89
N CYS A 241 -29.04 -0.29 -9.62
CA CYS A 241 -28.08 -1.32 -9.26
C CYS A 241 -27.38 -1.82 -10.53
N GLY A 242 -26.22 -2.48 -10.38
CA GLY A 242 -25.53 -3.11 -11.51
C GLY A 242 -24.95 -2.12 -12.50
N MET A 243 -24.77 -0.88 -12.05
CA MET A 243 -24.20 0.20 -12.82
C MET A 243 -22.74 0.37 -12.41
N GLU A 244 -21.85 0.33 -13.39
CA GLU A 244 -20.48 0.80 -13.35
C GLU A 244 -20.27 1.98 -12.39
N VAL A 245 -19.37 1.74 -11.47
CA VAL A 245 -18.81 2.79 -10.64
C VAL A 245 -17.36 2.91 -11.09
N SER A 246 -17.14 3.80 -12.04
CA SER A 246 -15.84 4.03 -12.72
C SER A 246 -14.78 4.58 -11.77
N ALA A 247 -15.22 5.33 -10.76
CA ALA A 247 -14.35 6.05 -9.86
C ALA A 247 -14.66 5.77 -8.38
N LEU A 248 -13.64 5.70 -7.53
CA LEU A 248 -13.78 5.56 -6.08
C LEU A 248 -12.74 6.43 -5.37
N THR A 249 -13.12 7.03 -4.24
CA THR A 249 -12.16 7.73 -3.37
C THR A 249 -12.65 7.80 -1.93
N PHE A 250 -11.74 7.81 -0.97
CA PHE A 250 -12.08 8.11 0.40
C PHE A 250 -11.93 9.60 0.67
N ARG A 251 -12.94 10.17 1.33
CA ARG A 251 -12.79 11.47 1.98
C ARG A 251 -11.98 11.28 3.28
N PRO A 252 -11.27 12.31 3.79
CA PRO A 252 -10.49 12.20 5.04
C PRO A 252 -11.28 11.75 6.29
N ASP A 253 -12.63 11.84 6.26
CA ASP A 253 -13.51 11.30 7.30
C ASP A 253 -13.79 9.78 7.17
N ASN A 254 -13.10 9.09 6.25
CA ASN A 254 -13.27 7.69 5.89
C ASN A 254 -14.64 7.32 5.28
N THR A 255 -15.40 8.29 4.79
CA THR A 255 -16.54 7.99 3.92
C THR A 255 -16.05 7.63 2.52
N LEU A 256 -16.56 6.52 1.95
CA LEU A 256 -16.26 6.13 0.56
C LEU A 256 -17.22 6.86 -0.39
N TRP A 257 -16.65 7.48 -1.40
CA TRP A 257 -17.35 8.15 -2.49
C TRP A 257 -17.05 7.42 -3.78
N GLY A 258 -17.95 7.55 -4.75
CA GLY A 258 -17.73 7.02 -6.09
C GLY A 258 -18.49 7.81 -7.15
N TRP A 259 -18.18 7.55 -8.41
CA TRP A 259 -18.92 8.10 -9.54
C TRP A 259 -19.65 6.98 -10.27
N ALA A 260 -20.97 7.06 -10.34
CA ALA A 260 -21.79 6.12 -11.09
C ALA A 260 -22.04 6.67 -12.50
N GLU A 261 -21.61 5.94 -13.54
CA GLU A 261 -21.65 6.41 -14.91
C GLU A 261 -23.09 6.79 -15.34
N GLY A 262 -23.25 8.02 -15.86
CA GLY A 262 -24.56 8.55 -16.28
C GLY A 262 -25.54 8.91 -15.16
N TYR A 263 -25.16 8.74 -13.89
CA TYR A 263 -25.98 9.13 -12.73
C TYR A 263 -25.32 10.21 -11.86
N GLY A 264 -24.00 10.16 -11.69
CA GLY A 264 -23.22 11.17 -10.99
C GLY A 264 -22.58 10.69 -9.68
N LEU A 265 -22.32 11.63 -8.79
CA LEU A 265 -21.55 11.40 -7.56
C LEU A 265 -22.39 10.70 -6.50
N ILE A 266 -21.87 9.62 -5.93
CA ILE A 266 -22.51 8.82 -4.88
C ILE A 266 -21.63 8.71 -3.63
N THR A 267 -22.27 8.42 -2.50
CA THR A 267 -21.60 7.85 -1.31
C THR A 267 -21.88 6.36 -1.27
N VAL A 268 -20.83 5.56 -1.04
CA VAL A 268 -20.89 4.10 -1.03
C VAL A 268 -20.88 3.59 0.40
N ASN A 269 -21.90 2.83 0.78
CA ASN A 269 -21.97 2.24 2.11
C ASN A 269 -21.17 0.94 2.17
N LEU A 270 -19.98 0.97 2.79
CA LEU A 270 -19.08 -0.19 2.91
C LEU A 270 -19.73 -1.43 3.55
N SER A 271 -20.59 -1.23 4.55
CA SER A 271 -21.22 -2.36 5.26
C SER A 271 -22.42 -2.94 4.51
N LYS A 272 -23.01 -2.14 3.63
CA LYS A 272 -24.21 -2.47 2.85
C LYS A 272 -24.22 -1.70 1.53
N PRO A 273 -23.44 -2.10 0.52
CA PRO A 273 -23.33 -1.35 -0.74
C PRO A 273 -24.68 -1.11 -1.44
N GLY A 274 -25.65 -2.01 -1.21
CA GLY A 274 -27.03 -1.88 -1.66
C GLY A 274 -27.84 -0.74 -0.99
N GLU A 275 -27.30 -0.03 -0.01
CA GLU A 275 -27.89 1.14 0.67
C GLU A 275 -27.06 2.43 0.43
N SER A 276 -26.37 2.53 -0.71
CA SER A 276 -25.61 3.72 -1.14
C SER A 276 -26.54 4.88 -1.53
N SER A 277 -26.01 6.10 -1.61
CA SER A 277 -26.82 7.32 -1.83
C SER A 277 -26.26 8.23 -2.92
N LEU A 278 -27.14 8.72 -3.79
CA LEU A 278 -26.82 9.76 -4.77
C LEU A 278 -26.65 11.11 -4.07
N VAL A 279 -25.52 11.78 -4.34
CA VAL A 279 -25.17 13.08 -3.75
C VAL A 279 -25.35 14.19 -4.76
N TYR A 280 -24.84 14.01 -5.97
CA TYR A 280 -24.90 15.02 -7.02
C TYR A 280 -25.26 14.36 -8.36
N PRO A 281 -26.46 14.62 -8.91
CA PRO A 281 -26.86 14.07 -10.20
C PRO A 281 -26.06 14.72 -11.34
N SER A 282 -25.55 13.90 -12.25
CA SER A 282 -24.78 14.35 -13.41
C SER A 282 -24.79 13.28 -14.50
N ASP A 283 -24.82 13.70 -15.76
CA ASP A 283 -24.65 12.84 -16.94
C ASP A 283 -23.21 12.82 -17.46
N ILE A 284 -22.29 13.54 -16.80
CA ILE A 284 -20.87 13.53 -17.13
C ILE A 284 -20.31 12.12 -16.86
N LEU A 285 -19.61 11.57 -17.85
CA LEU A 285 -18.86 10.32 -17.75
C LEU A 285 -17.49 10.66 -17.15
N VAL A 286 -17.38 10.56 -15.84
CA VAL A 286 -16.13 10.77 -15.10
C VAL A 286 -15.45 9.42 -14.99
N GLU A 287 -14.19 9.35 -15.39
CA GLU A 287 -13.37 8.15 -15.37
C GLU A 287 -12.82 7.90 -13.96
N ASP A 288 -12.29 8.94 -13.29
CA ASP A 288 -11.80 8.82 -11.90
C ASP A 288 -12.04 10.08 -11.05
N ILE A 289 -11.97 9.94 -9.72
CA ILE A 289 -12.17 11.00 -8.74
C ILE A 289 -11.19 10.90 -7.56
N THR A 290 -10.85 12.04 -6.95
CA THR A 290 -10.04 12.06 -5.72
C THR A 290 -10.40 13.24 -4.82
N TRP A 291 -10.45 13.03 -3.51
CA TRP A 291 -10.51 14.11 -2.54
C TRP A 291 -9.13 14.65 -2.24
N ASN A 292 -9.04 15.97 -2.07
CA ASN A 292 -7.85 16.53 -1.45
C ASN A 292 -7.75 16.16 0.04
N GLU A 293 -6.55 16.30 0.60
CA GLU A 293 -6.24 15.95 2.00
C GLU A 293 -7.09 16.68 3.04
N THR A 294 -7.66 17.85 2.70
CA THR A 294 -8.56 18.60 3.61
C THR A 294 -10.01 18.13 3.53
N GLY A 295 -10.39 17.37 2.49
CA GLY A 295 -11.76 16.93 2.25
C GLY A 295 -12.70 18.07 1.84
N GLU A 296 -12.14 19.18 1.37
CA GLU A 296 -12.86 20.40 0.96
C GLU A 296 -13.13 20.41 -0.55
N ARG A 297 -12.31 19.72 -1.33
CA ARG A 297 -12.39 19.68 -2.80
C ARG A 297 -12.33 18.25 -3.28
N LEU A 298 -13.28 17.89 -4.13
CA LEU A 298 -13.25 16.66 -4.92
C LEU A 298 -12.83 17.03 -6.34
N TYR A 299 -11.87 16.32 -6.88
CA TYR A 299 -11.49 16.40 -8.28
C TYR A 299 -12.07 15.20 -9.02
N GLY A 300 -12.45 15.40 -10.28
CA GLY A 300 -12.89 14.33 -11.16
C GLY A 300 -12.39 14.57 -12.57
N ILE A 301 -12.09 13.50 -13.30
CA ILE A 301 -11.57 13.59 -14.66
C ILE A 301 -12.55 12.95 -15.63
N ALA A 302 -12.93 13.67 -16.68
CA ALA A 302 -13.81 13.16 -17.73
C ALA A 302 -13.07 13.28 -19.07
N LYS A 303 -12.59 12.16 -19.60
CA LYS A 303 -11.65 12.13 -20.74
C LYS A 303 -10.40 12.96 -20.46
N LYS A 304 -10.36 14.20 -20.97
CA LYS A 304 -9.24 15.13 -20.80
C LYS A 304 -9.55 16.27 -19.83
N ASP A 305 -10.79 16.41 -19.41
CA ASP A 305 -11.26 17.58 -18.69
C ASP A 305 -11.23 17.33 -17.19
N LEU A 306 -10.39 18.09 -16.48
CA LEU A 306 -10.37 18.05 -15.02
C LEU A 306 -11.49 18.94 -14.49
N TRP A 307 -12.29 18.38 -13.61
CA TRP A 307 -13.38 19.02 -12.89
C TRP A 307 -13.01 19.13 -11.42
N ARG A 308 -13.55 20.16 -10.77
CA ARG A 308 -13.51 20.36 -9.32
C ARG A 308 -14.94 20.50 -8.80
N TYR A 309 -15.20 19.87 -7.66
CA TYR A 309 -16.42 20.01 -6.90
C TYR A 309 -16.11 20.50 -5.49
N ASP A 310 -16.59 21.69 -5.15
CA ASP A 310 -16.48 22.36 -3.85
C ASP A 310 -17.86 22.66 -3.24
N GLY A 311 -18.86 21.85 -3.62
CA GLY A 311 -20.29 22.13 -3.44
C GLY A 311 -20.96 22.67 -4.72
N THR A 312 -20.15 23.10 -5.69
CA THR A 312 -20.56 23.35 -7.07
C THR A 312 -19.59 22.70 -8.05
N SER A 313 -20.07 22.17 -9.17
CA SER A 313 -19.21 21.57 -10.19
C SER A 313 -18.65 22.63 -11.14
N LEU A 314 -17.33 22.66 -11.29
CA LEU A 314 -16.61 23.57 -12.16
C LEU A 314 -15.62 22.79 -13.02
N LYS A 315 -15.67 22.96 -14.35
CA LYS A 315 -14.58 22.54 -15.23
C LYS A 315 -13.37 23.42 -14.96
N THR A 316 -12.27 22.81 -14.52
CA THR A 316 -11.04 23.51 -14.13
C THR A 316 -10.14 23.77 -15.32
N CYS A 317 -9.85 22.73 -16.12
CA CYS A 317 -8.90 22.78 -17.24
C CYS A 317 -9.05 21.57 -18.18
N THR A 318 -8.18 21.50 -19.21
CA THR A 318 -8.08 20.35 -20.12
C THR A 318 -6.63 19.87 -20.20
N LEU A 319 -6.40 18.57 -19.99
CA LEU A 319 -5.11 17.89 -20.01
C LEU A 319 -4.71 17.47 -21.43
N SER A 320 -3.44 17.08 -21.61
CA SER A 320 -2.88 16.71 -22.91
C SER A 320 -3.33 15.33 -23.42
N CYS A 321 -3.78 14.45 -22.54
CA CYS A 321 -4.19 13.08 -22.83
C CYS A 321 -5.55 12.76 -22.20
N GLU A 322 -6.17 11.66 -22.64
CA GLU A 322 -7.28 11.05 -21.90
C GLU A 322 -6.72 10.37 -20.67
N VAL A 323 -7.42 10.50 -19.55
CA VAL A 323 -6.97 10.10 -18.23
C VAL A 323 -8.05 9.26 -17.59
N GLU A 324 -7.63 8.11 -17.08
CA GLU A 324 -8.51 7.12 -16.46
C GLU A 324 -8.17 6.88 -15.00
N ALA A 325 -7.00 7.29 -14.53
CA ALA A 325 -6.65 7.20 -13.11
C ALA A 325 -6.15 8.56 -12.59
N LEU A 326 -6.65 8.97 -11.44
CA LEU A 326 -6.44 10.26 -10.81
C LEU A 326 -6.38 10.09 -9.29
N GLU A 327 -5.33 10.61 -8.64
CA GLU A 327 -5.24 10.57 -7.18
C GLU A 327 -4.56 11.81 -6.63
N SER A 328 -4.96 12.26 -5.45
CA SER A 328 -4.32 13.36 -4.74
C SER A 328 -3.02 12.87 -4.11
N LEU A 329 -1.95 13.65 -4.24
CA LEU A 329 -0.69 13.31 -3.59
C LEU A 329 -0.81 13.52 -2.07
N PRO A 330 -0.39 12.53 -1.26
CA PRO A 330 -0.32 12.67 0.18
C PRO A 330 0.51 13.89 0.63
N ASP A 331 0.15 14.46 1.78
CA ASP A 331 0.73 15.69 2.31
C ASP A 331 2.26 15.62 2.49
N ASP A 332 2.80 14.45 2.85
CA ASP A 332 4.24 14.17 3.02
C ASP A 332 4.99 14.13 1.68
N VAL A 333 4.43 13.47 0.66
CA VAL A 333 4.95 13.50 -0.72
C VAL A 333 4.93 14.92 -1.26
N ARG A 334 3.83 15.63 -1.05
CA ARG A 334 3.63 17.02 -1.47
C ARG A 334 4.67 17.98 -0.83
N ILE A 335 5.03 17.77 0.43
CA ILE A 335 6.09 18.52 1.12
C ILE A 335 7.46 18.23 0.49
N ALA A 336 7.73 17.00 0.05
CA ALA A 336 8.97 16.67 -0.66
C ALA A 336 9.11 17.43 -1.99
N TYR A 337 8.00 17.80 -2.63
CA TYR A 337 7.95 18.72 -3.79
C TYR A 337 8.08 20.22 -3.41
N GLY A 338 8.33 20.55 -2.14
CA GLY A 338 8.49 21.91 -1.65
C GLY A 338 7.20 22.73 -1.64
N LYS A 339 6.04 22.09 -1.69
CA LYS A 339 4.73 22.78 -1.67
C LYS A 339 4.22 22.95 -0.23
N PRO A 340 3.49 24.05 0.06
CA PRO A 340 2.92 24.29 1.37
C PRO A 340 1.67 23.43 1.62
N LYS A 341 1.34 23.18 2.89
CA LYS A 341 0.13 22.46 3.29
C LYS A 341 -1.13 23.13 2.72
N GLY A 342 -2.05 22.31 2.20
CA GLY A 342 -3.30 22.76 1.56
C GLY A 342 -3.16 23.19 0.09
N HIS A 343 -2.00 22.98 -0.52
CA HIS A 343 -1.81 23.09 -1.97
C HIS A 343 -2.20 21.77 -2.62
N ASP A 344 -3.12 21.76 -3.59
CA ASP A 344 -3.58 20.51 -4.18
C ASP A 344 -2.62 20.07 -5.30
N LEU A 345 -1.95 18.93 -5.10
CA LEU A 345 -1.15 18.26 -6.12
C LEU A 345 -1.85 16.94 -6.47
N LEU A 346 -2.12 16.73 -7.75
CA LEU A 346 -2.75 15.51 -8.24
C LEU A 346 -1.75 14.71 -9.05
N MET A 347 -1.79 13.39 -8.94
CA MET A 347 -1.16 12.45 -9.85
C MET A 347 -2.19 11.88 -10.82
N TYR A 348 -1.77 11.54 -12.04
CA TYR A 348 -2.66 10.89 -13.00
C TYR A 348 -1.91 10.02 -14.01
N SER A 349 -2.64 9.08 -14.63
CA SER A 349 -2.19 8.24 -15.74
C SER A 349 -3.00 8.47 -17.00
N CYS A 350 -2.34 8.41 -18.17
CA CYS A 350 -3.02 8.53 -19.45
C CYS A 350 -3.51 7.15 -19.95
N HIS A 351 -4.71 7.11 -20.53
CA HIS A 351 -5.24 5.95 -21.25
C HIS A 351 -4.26 5.45 -22.33
N ASN A 352 -4.12 4.13 -22.43
CA ASN A 352 -3.38 3.44 -23.49
C ASN A 352 -1.96 3.98 -23.77
N SER A 353 -1.23 4.37 -22.72
CA SER A 353 0.14 4.88 -22.87
C SER A 353 1.17 3.74 -23.05
N GLN A 354 2.36 3.99 -23.63
CA GLN A 354 3.38 2.95 -23.85
C GLN A 354 4.09 2.49 -22.55
N GLY A 355 3.34 2.22 -21.49
CA GLY A 355 3.79 1.92 -20.14
C GLY A 355 2.89 2.57 -19.09
N VAL A 356 3.38 2.66 -17.86
CA VAL A 356 2.72 3.44 -16.80
C VAL A 356 3.34 4.83 -16.83
N THR A 357 2.54 5.86 -17.09
CA THR A 357 3.00 7.25 -17.04
C THR A 357 2.33 7.92 -15.87
N ILE A 358 3.10 8.33 -14.86
CA ILE A 358 2.58 9.09 -13.71
C ILE A 358 3.01 10.54 -13.87
N ARG A 359 2.05 11.44 -13.94
CA ARG A 359 2.28 12.88 -14.02
C ARG A 359 1.76 13.54 -12.77
N ALA A 360 2.46 14.55 -12.25
CA ALA A 360 1.97 15.38 -11.17
C ALA A 360 1.57 16.76 -11.70
N LEU A 361 0.40 17.27 -11.31
CA LEU A 361 -0.11 18.60 -11.69
C LEU A 361 -0.51 19.43 -10.48
N GLU A 362 -0.43 20.75 -10.63
CA GLU A 362 -1.02 21.72 -9.69
C GLU A 362 -2.46 22.03 -10.08
N ALA A 363 -3.41 21.74 -9.18
CA ALA A 363 -4.83 21.84 -9.48
C ALA A 363 -5.47 23.17 -9.00
N ASP A 364 -4.78 23.94 -8.18
CA ASP A 364 -5.26 25.14 -7.51
C ASP A 364 -5.17 26.42 -8.37
N ALA A 365 -4.36 26.41 -9.44
CA ALA A 365 -4.13 27.57 -10.30
C ALA A 365 -5.04 27.69 -11.54
N ASN A 366 -5.99 26.77 -11.77
CA ASN A 366 -6.73 26.63 -13.04
C ASN A 366 -5.85 26.44 -14.30
N THR A 367 -4.55 26.23 -14.14
CA THR A 367 -3.61 26.09 -15.27
C THR A 367 -3.29 24.64 -15.59
N CYS A 368 -3.47 23.71 -14.64
CA CYS A 368 -3.14 22.29 -14.77
C CYS A 368 -1.76 22.05 -15.37
N ASN A 369 -0.80 22.87 -14.92
CA ASN A 369 0.57 22.72 -15.33
C ASN A 369 1.12 21.45 -14.67
N ASN A 370 1.72 20.58 -15.49
CA ASN A 370 2.49 19.47 -14.95
C ASN A 370 3.71 20.05 -14.24
N VAL A 371 3.92 19.65 -12.98
CA VAL A 371 5.11 19.98 -12.20
C VAL A 371 6.15 18.89 -12.24
N ASP A 372 5.73 17.67 -12.56
CA ASP A 372 6.61 16.52 -12.72
C ASP A 372 6.00 15.50 -13.67
N GLU A 373 6.86 14.68 -14.28
CA GLU A 373 6.46 13.58 -15.15
C GLU A 373 7.44 12.43 -15.01
N ILE A 374 6.90 11.27 -14.62
CA ILE A 374 7.62 10.03 -14.44
C ILE A 374 7.08 9.02 -15.45
N ARG A 375 7.96 8.62 -16.37
CA ARG A 375 7.64 7.58 -17.35
C ARG A 375 8.23 6.26 -16.90
N ILE A 376 7.36 5.32 -16.59
CA ILE A 376 7.74 4.00 -16.14
C ILE A 376 7.53 3.03 -17.29
N TYR A 377 8.62 2.43 -17.76
CA TYR A 377 8.54 1.45 -18.84
C TYR A 377 7.97 0.13 -18.31
N ALA A 378 6.66 -0.01 -18.42
CA ALA A 378 5.92 -1.20 -18.05
C ALA A 378 4.90 -1.54 -19.15
N PRO A 379 5.34 -1.95 -20.36
CA PRO A 379 4.49 -2.05 -21.55
C PRO A 379 3.36 -3.08 -21.44
N LYS A 380 3.34 -3.89 -20.38
CA LYS A 380 2.26 -4.82 -20.06
C LYS A 380 1.09 -4.17 -19.30
N TYR A 381 1.29 -2.97 -18.76
CA TYR A 381 0.34 -2.24 -17.93
C TYR A 381 0.17 -0.85 -18.55
N ASN A 382 -0.64 -0.77 -19.62
CA ASN A 382 -0.81 0.41 -20.46
C ASN A 382 -2.16 1.12 -20.28
N ASP A 383 -3.13 0.45 -19.66
CA ASP A 383 -4.43 0.99 -19.23
C ASP A 383 -4.45 0.99 -17.72
N ILE A 384 -4.44 2.14 -17.07
CA ILE A 384 -4.52 2.20 -15.61
C ILE A 384 -5.81 2.92 -15.28
N GLU A 385 -6.73 2.19 -14.67
CA GLU A 385 -8.11 2.64 -14.40
C GLU A 385 -8.27 3.21 -12.98
N GLY A 386 -7.39 2.80 -12.07
CA GLY A 386 -7.39 3.32 -10.70
C GLY A 386 -6.00 3.34 -10.12
N ILE A 387 -5.71 4.37 -9.33
CA ILE A 387 -4.41 4.58 -8.69
C ILE A 387 -4.60 5.14 -7.29
N VAL A 388 -3.83 4.64 -6.32
CA VAL A 388 -3.78 5.16 -4.95
C VAL A 388 -2.34 5.20 -4.47
N TRP A 389 -1.91 6.25 -3.76
CA TRP A 389 -0.55 6.35 -3.21
C TRP A 389 -0.60 6.47 -1.70
N VAL A 390 0.06 5.54 -1.00
CA VAL A 390 0.17 5.56 0.46
C VAL A 390 1.62 5.46 0.89
N CYS A 391 2.07 6.41 1.72
CA CYS A 391 3.44 6.46 2.25
C CYS A 391 3.57 6.24 3.75
N ASP A 392 2.45 6.21 4.47
CA ASP A 392 2.43 5.90 5.88
C ASP A 392 1.03 5.46 6.30
N ILE A 393 0.87 4.23 6.79
CA ILE A 393 -0.35 3.81 7.46
C ILE A 393 -0.12 4.07 8.95
N SER A 394 0.00 5.34 9.34
CA SER A 394 0.00 5.67 10.76
C SER A 394 -1.38 5.30 11.31
N GLY A 395 -1.46 4.14 11.94
CA GLY A 395 -2.61 3.77 12.75
C GLY A 395 -2.67 4.72 13.93
N ASN A 396 -3.36 5.85 13.77
CA ASN A 396 -3.81 6.66 14.90
C ASN A 396 -4.85 5.88 15.71
#